data_AF-A0A926HR08-F1
#
_entry.id   AF-A0A926HR08-F1
#
_cell.length_a   1.000
_cell.length_b   1.000
_cell.length_c   1.000
_cell.angle_alpha   90.00
_cell.angle_beta   90.00
_cell.angle_gamma   90.00
#
_symmetry.space_group_name_H-M   'P 1'
#
loop_
_entity.id
_entity.type
_entity.pdbx_description
1 polymer ?
#
loop_
_entity_poly.entity_id
_entity_poly.type
_entity_poly.pdbx_seq_one_letter_code
_entity_poly.pdbx_strand_id
1 'polypeptide(L)'
;MKRKGIAALLAVALFTVCLAGCGQTEPVQESSNPTTQNSQPETPSSDPESSESETDSGAGADTTVNGDAPAVYMTTDISSEGLMAIYNALEASPTGNIAVKLSTGEPGSNYLRTDLIGDLVQSLEATIVECNTAYGGSRSNTAMHYQVAEDHGYTAIADVDIMDEEGSITLPVEGGDNLTENYVGAHFENYDYFVVLSHFKGHAMAGYGGAIKNISIGIASSEGKTNIHTGGKGGSMWSGEQDAFLESMAEAGKSVVNSLDGNILYINVMNRLSVDCDCDGNPAEPDMHDIGILASFDPVAVDQACVDLVYAAEDGQSLINRIESRNGLHTLEQAEKIGLGSRTYQLVSIDE
;
A
#
# COMPACT_ATOMS: atom_id res chain seq x y z
N MET A 1 5.62 72.95 16.81
CA MET A 1 6.72 73.26 17.74
C MET A 1 6.88 72.11 18.74
N LYS A 2 8.10 71.54 18.84
CA LYS A 2 8.64 70.64 19.90
C LYS A 2 7.98 69.23 19.98
N ARG A 3 8.58 68.11 19.53
CA ARG A 3 9.83 67.37 19.88
C ARG A 3 10.02 67.05 21.38
N LYS A 4 10.02 65.74 21.70
CA LYS A 4 10.78 64.94 22.71
C LYS A 4 9.98 63.62 22.88
N GLY A 5 10.43 62.39 22.66
CA GLY A 5 11.76 61.77 22.66
C GLY A 5 11.96 60.97 23.96
N ILE A 6 12.42 59.69 23.85
CA ILE A 6 12.94 58.75 24.90
C ILE A 6 11.87 57.76 25.44
N ALA A 7 12.07 56.45 25.58
CA ALA A 7 13.08 55.49 25.10
C ALA A 7 12.53 54.05 25.30
N ALA A 8 12.97 53.12 24.44
CA ALA A 8 12.70 51.69 24.54
C ALA A 8 13.65 51.02 25.56
N LEU A 9 13.12 50.06 26.33
CA LEU A 9 13.88 49.20 27.23
C LEU A 9 13.66 47.75 26.79
N LEU A 10 14.68 47.19 26.13
CA LEU A 10 14.82 45.78 25.76
C LEU A 10 15.38 45.02 26.97
N ALA A 11 14.67 44.00 27.44
CA ALA A 11 15.18 43.04 28.41
C ALA A 11 15.65 41.78 27.67
N VAL A 12 16.96 41.55 27.65
CA VAL A 12 17.61 40.33 27.16
C VAL A 12 17.86 39.44 28.38
N ALA A 13 17.25 38.25 28.41
CA ALA A 13 17.56 37.22 29.41
C ALA A 13 18.60 36.26 28.82
N LEU A 14 19.84 36.36 29.32
CA LEU A 14 20.91 35.39 29.11
C LEU A 14 20.82 34.33 30.21
N PHE A 15 20.71 33.05 29.85
CA PHE A 15 20.88 31.92 30.77
C PHE A 15 22.10 31.11 30.35
N THR A 16 23.15 31.15 31.15
CA THR A 16 24.29 30.21 31.07
C THR A 16 24.74 29.80 32.47
N VAL A 17 24.52 28.50 32.74
CA VAL A 17 25.37 27.48 33.37
C VAL A 17 26.09 27.80 34.69
N CYS A 18 25.84 26.96 35.70
CA CYS A 18 26.82 26.58 36.72
C CYS A 18 26.80 25.06 36.93
N LEU A 19 27.97 24.43 36.69
CA LEU A 19 28.34 23.06 37.00
C LEU A 19 29.11 23.03 38.32
N ALA A 20 28.74 22.10 39.22
CA ALA A 20 29.57 21.43 40.24
C ALA A 20 28.69 20.29 40.79
N GLY A 21 29.05 19.00 40.85
CA GLY A 21 30.35 18.34 40.85
C GLY A 21 30.67 17.83 42.26
N CYS A 22 30.47 16.52 42.52
CA CYS A 22 31.31 15.60 43.33
C CYS A 22 30.51 14.46 43.99
N GLY A 23 30.98 13.21 43.82
CA GLY A 23 30.61 12.06 44.66
C GLY A 23 30.70 10.71 43.97
N GLN A 24 31.89 10.12 43.91
CA GLN A 24 32.25 8.82 43.32
C GLN A 24 31.75 7.61 44.12
N THR A 25 31.44 6.50 43.42
CA THR A 25 31.91 5.14 43.76
C THR A 25 32.09 4.31 42.48
N GLU A 26 33.12 3.48 42.51
CA GLU A 26 33.91 2.88 41.41
C GLU A 26 33.28 1.71 40.61
N PRO A 27 33.90 1.32 39.47
CA PRO A 27 33.42 0.26 38.58
C PRO A 27 33.94 -1.12 39.01
N VAL A 28 33.20 -2.17 38.65
CA VAL A 28 33.69 -3.56 38.76
C VAL A 28 34.02 -4.08 37.37
N GLN A 29 35.28 -4.44 37.16
CA GLN A 29 35.76 -5.21 36.01
C GLN A 29 36.49 -6.48 36.49
N GLU A 30 36.18 -7.58 35.80
CA GLU A 30 36.94 -8.82 35.55
C GLU A 30 37.47 -9.69 36.70
N SER A 31 37.19 -11.00 36.60
CA SER A 31 38.27 -11.99 36.42
C SER A 31 37.76 -13.40 36.04
N SER A 32 38.29 -13.86 34.90
CA SER A 32 38.84 -15.19 34.57
C SER A 32 38.30 -16.51 35.18
N ASN A 33 38.06 -17.42 34.24
CA ASN A 33 37.92 -18.89 34.25
C ASN A 33 38.93 -19.66 35.15
N PRO A 34 38.67 -20.96 35.44
CA PRO A 34 39.45 -21.97 34.72
C PRO A 34 38.69 -23.24 34.26
N THR A 35 39.24 -23.75 33.16
CA THR A 35 39.10 -25.00 32.41
C THR A 35 39.18 -26.32 33.20
N THR A 36 38.37 -27.32 32.80
CA THR A 36 38.82 -28.71 32.51
C THR A 36 37.76 -29.49 31.70
N GLN A 37 38.07 -29.78 30.43
CA GLN A 37 38.25 -31.14 29.84
C GLN A 37 37.04 -32.09 29.89
N ASN A 38 36.51 -32.52 28.72
CA ASN A 38 37.04 -33.68 27.97
C ASN A 38 36.23 -33.97 26.68
N SER A 39 36.95 -34.06 25.56
CA SER A 39 36.87 -35.06 24.46
C SER A 39 35.61 -35.30 23.62
N GLN A 40 35.75 -34.98 22.30
CA GLN A 40 35.19 -35.76 21.18
C GLN A 40 35.93 -37.13 21.05
N PRO A 41 35.43 -38.09 20.24
CA PRO A 41 35.81 -38.16 18.81
C PRO A 41 34.63 -38.57 17.87
N GLU A 42 34.50 -37.91 16.73
CA GLU A 42 34.84 -38.39 15.36
C GLU A 42 33.81 -39.31 14.68
N THR A 43 33.34 -38.83 13.53
CA THR A 43 32.71 -39.53 12.41
C THR A 43 33.65 -40.55 11.75
N PRO A 44 33.09 -41.47 10.95
CA PRO A 44 33.67 -41.68 9.62
C PRO A 44 32.63 -41.62 8.49
N SER A 45 33.07 -40.99 7.42
CA SER A 45 32.49 -40.94 6.07
C SER A 45 32.65 -42.26 5.32
N SER A 46 31.67 -42.60 4.46
CA SER A 46 31.90 -43.34 3.21
C SER A 46 30.67 -43.27 2.30
N ASP A 47 30.77 -42.49 1.21
CA ASP A 47 30.04 -42.67 -0.06
C ASP A 47 30.91 -43.53 -1.01
N PRO A 48 30.53 -43.89 -2.27
CA PRO A 48 29.22 -43.83 -2.97
C PRO A 48 28.88 -45.14 -3.73
N GLU A 49 27.67 -45.31 -4.27
CA GLU A 49 27.48 -45.90 -5.63
C GLU A 49 26.04 -45.83 -6.16
N SER A 50 25.97 -45.74 -7.51
CA SER A 50 24.83 -45.84 -8.43
C SER A 50 23.91 -44.62 -8.54
N SER A 51 23.50 -44.16 -9.72
CA SER A 51 23.86 -44.47 -11.11
C SER A 51 23.24 -43.37 -11.99
N GLU A 52 23.93 -43.04 -13.07
CA GLU A 52 23.53 -42.12 -14.13
C GLU A 52 22.11 -42.37 -14.68
N SER A 53 21.41 -41.28 -14.99
CA SER A 53 20.58 -41.21 -16.18
C SER A 53 20.48 -39.75 -16.63
N GLU A 54 21.18 -39.45 -17.72
CA GLU A 54 20.95 -38.27 -18.54
C GLU A 54 19.54 -38.33 -19.15
N THR A 55 18.82 -37.22 -19.13
CA THR A 55 17.91 -36.86 -20.23
C THR A 55 17.93 -35.34 -20.40
N ASP A 56 18.56 -34.92 -21.49
CA ASP A 56 18.30 -33.67 -22.19
C ASP A 56 16.97 -33.78 -22.93
N SER A 57 16.05 -32.83 -22.71
CA SER A 57 15.24 -32.23 -23.78
C SER A 57 14.32 -31.16 -23.18
N GLY A 58 14.53 -29.93 -23.65
CA GLY A 58 13.61 -28.83 -23.41
C GLY A 58 12.22 -29.12 -23.98
N ALA A 59 11.21 -28.75 -23.22
CA ALA A 59 9.86 -28.52 -23.68
C ALA A 59 9.23 -27.50 -22.73
N GLY A 60 8.63 -26.45 -23.30
CA GLY A 60 8.03 -25.35 -22.57
C GLY A 60 7.06 -25.83 -21.49
N ALA A 61 7.01 -25.07 -20.40
CA ALA A 61 5.98 -25.22 -19.40
C ALA A 61 4.61 -25.00 -20.07
N ASP A 62 3.97 -26.10 -20.42
CA ASP A 62 2.56 -26.18 -20.76
C ASP A 62 1.79 -25.74 -19.51
N THR A 63 1.48 -24.45 -19.45
CA THR A 63 0.58 -23.89 -18.46
C THR A 63 -0.79 -24.41 -18.84
N THR A 64 -1.21 -25.49 -18.18
CA THR A 64 -2.58 -25.98 -18.29
C THR A 64 -3.50 -24.88 -17.77
N VAL A 65 -4.07 -24.13 -18.71
CA VAL A 65 -5.00 -23.03 -18.44
C VAL A 65 -6.25 -23.62 -17.82
N ASN A 66 -6.43 -23.38 -16.52
CA ASN A 66 -7.68 -23.65 -15.84
C ASN A 66 -8.63 -22.51 -16.20
N GLY A 67 -9.68 -22.80 -16.99
CA GLY A 67 -10.63 -21.79 -17.51
C GLY A 67 -11.44 -21.03 -16.45
N ASP A 68 -11.20 -21.29 -15.16
CA ASP A 68 -11.90 -20.70 -14.01
C ASP A 68 -11.10 -19.59 -13.30
N ALA A 69 -9.81 -19.37 -13.63
CA ALA A 69 -8.99 -18.35 -12.96
C ALA A 69 -9.31 -16.93 -13.49
N PRO A 70 -9.36 -15.89 -12.63
CA PRO A 70 -9.59 -14.51 -13.05
C PRO A 70 -8.58 -14.03 -14.08
N ALA A 71 -9.05 -13.28 -15.08
CA ALA A 71 -8.18 -12.61 -16.03
C ALA A 71 -7.55 -11.36 -15.38
N VAL A 72 -6.25 -11.19 -15.61
CA VAL A 72 -5.51 -9.97 -15.32
C VAL A 72 -4.95 -9.45 -16.63
N TYR A 73 -5.53 -8.38 -17.13
CA TYR A 73 -5.05 -7.72 -18.33
C TYR A 73 -3.77 -6.94 -18.01
N MET A 74 -2.88 -6.82 -18.98
CA MET A 74 -1.58 -6.16 -18.82
C MET A 74 -1.17 -5.43 -20.10
N THR A 75 -0.68 -4.21 -19.95
CA THR A 75 0.05 -3.46 -20.99
C THR A 75 1.36 -2.93 -20.41
N THR A 76 2.41 -2.93 -21.23
CA THR A 76 3.69 -2.28 -20.93
C THR A 76 3.70 -0.80 -21.30
N ASP A 77 2.68 -0.32 -22.02
CA ASP A 77 2.51 1.10 -22.36
C ASP A 77 1.98 1.89 -21.16
N ILE A 78 2.89 2.55 -20.44
CA ILE A 78 2.54 3.45 -19.33
C ILE A 78 2.32 4.86 -19.88
N SER A 79 1.20 5.02 -20.59
CA SER A 79 0.71 6.28 -21.12
C SER A 79 -0.78 6.44 -20.81
N SER A 80 -1.33 7.63 -21.08
CA SER A 80 -2.77 7.86 -20.98
C SER A 80 -3.53 6.91 -21.93
N GLU A 81 -2.97 6.69 -23.12
CA GLU A 81 -3.50 5.78 -24.12
C GLU A 81 -3.46 4.32 -23.65
N GLY A 82 -2.36 3.86 -23.06
CA GLY A 82 -2.24 2.52 -22.49
C GLY A 82 -3.21 2.31 -21.32
N LEU A 83 -3.39 3.31 -20.45
CA LEU A 83 -4.39 3.28 -19.37
C LEU A 83 -5.83 3.19 -19.91
N MET A 84 -6.13 3.91 -20.99
CA MET A 84 -7.43 3.79 -21.66
C MET A 84 -7.60 2.43 -22.33
N ALA A 85 -6.56 1.90 -22.97
CA ALA A 85 -6.58 0.61 -23.65
C ALA A 85 -6.86 -0.53 -22.65
N ILE A 86 -6.21 -0.52 -21.49
CA ILE A 86 -6.43 -1.56 -20.49
C ILE A 86 -7.79 -1.47 -19.81
N TYR A 87 -8.29 -0.26 -19.56
CA TYR A 87 -9.66 -0.08 -19.10
C TYR A 87 -10.67 -0.64 -20.12
N ASN A 88 -10.48 -0.35 -21.42
CA ASN A 88 -11.34 -0.86 -22.48
C ASN A 88 -11.30 -2.40 -22.59
N ALA A 89 -10.15 -3.02 -22.31
CA ALA A 89 -10.01 -4.48 -22.32
C ALA A 89 -10.84 -5.18 -21.24
N LEU A 90 -11.21 -4.49 -20.15
CA LEU A 90 -12.15 -5.01 -19.15
C LEU A 90 -13.60 -5.07 -19.66
N GLU A 91 -13.92 -4.35 -20.74
CA GLU A 91 -15.28 -4.19 -21.27
C GLU A 91 -16.29 -3.71 -20.19
N ALA A 92 -15.80 -2.96 -19.20
CA ALA A 92 -16.62 -2.43 -18.12
C ALA A 92 -17.61 -1.36 -18.64
N SER A 93 -18.80 -1.31 -18.04
CA SER A 93 -19.83 -0.33 -18.36
C SER A 93 -20.42 0.26 -17.06
N PRO A 94 -19.63 1.02 -16.29
CA PRO A 94 -20.09 1.60 -15.04
C PRO A 94 -21.24 2.60 -15.29
N THR A 95 -22.17 2.68 -14.34
CA THR A 95 -23.33 3.58 -14.41
C THR A 95 -23.60 4.20 -13.04
N GLY A 96 -24.34 5.31 -13.00
CA GLY A 96 -24.64 6.01 -11.76
C GLY A 96 -23.52 6.97 -11.37
N ASN A 97 -23.37 7.23 -10.06
CA ASN A 97 -22.30 8.05 -9.54
C ASN A 97 -21.01 7.24 -9.46
N ILE A 98 -20.02 7.58 -10.31
CA ILE A 98 -18.76 6.84 -10.41
C ILE A 98 -17.69 7.51 -9.56
N ALA A 99 -17.05 6.73 -8.70
CA ALA A 99 -15.88 7.12 -7.92
C ALA A 99 -14.60 6.56 -8.56
N VAL A 100 -13.59 7.41 -8.77
CA VAL A 100 -12.22 6.98 -8.99
C VAL A 100 -11.47 7.04 -7.67
N LYS A 101 -11.18 5.87 -7.09
CA LYS A 101 -10.44 5.76 -5.84
C LYS A 101 -8.94 5.66 -6.11
N LEU A 102 -8.21 6.74 -5.80
CA LEU A 102 -6.75 6.80 -5.87
C LEU A 102 -6.16 7.40 -4.59
N SER A 103 -4.83 7.43 -4.48
CA SER A 103 -4.19 8.24 -3.45
C SER A 103 -3.68 9.55 -4.04
N THR A 104 -4.08 10.68 -3.45
CA THR A 104 -3.59 12.00 -3.85
C THR A 104 -2.10 12.17 -3.52
N GLY A 105 -1.57 11.35 -2.61
CA GLY A 105 -0.17 11.34 -2.18
C GLY A 105 0.18 12.51 -1.25
N GLU A 106 1.12 12.30 -0.33
CA GLU A 106 1.69 13.41 0.42
C GLU A 106 2.51 14.33 -0.49
N PRO A 107 2.63 15.63 -0.18
CA PRO A 107 3.56 16.50 -0.89
C PRO A 107 4.97 15.92 -0.91
N GLY A 108 5.59 15.87 -2.10
CA GLY A 108 6.92 15.28 -2.30
C GLY A 108 6.92 13.78 -2.67
N SER A 109 5.75 13.13 -2.67
CA SER A 109 5.64 11.72 -3.05
C SER A 109 5.63 11.48 -4.57
N ASN A 110 5.59 10.20 -4.96
CA ASN A 110 5.58 9.74 -6.34
C ASN A 110 4.16 9.44 -6.85
N TYR A 111 3.15 10.21 -6.43
CA TYR A 111 1.74 10.00 -6.82
C TYR A 111 1.51 9.96 -8.35
N LEU A 112 0.41 9.31 -8.76
CA LEU A 112 0.03 9.22 -10.17
C LEU A 112 -0.25 10.61 -10.74
N ARG A 113 0.42 10.94 -11.85
CA ARG A 113 0.30 12.27 -12.47
C ARG A 113 -1.02 12.38 -13.21
N THR A 114 -1.65 13.54 -13.14
CA THR A 114 -2.90 13.84 -13.85
C THR A 114 -2.77 13.71 -15.36
N ASP A 115 -1.59 13.96 -15.93
CA ASP A 115 -1.28 13.71 -17.35
C ASP A 115 -1.42 12.23 -17.75
N LEU A 116 -1.22 11.30 -16.81
CA LEU A 116 -1.37 9.85 -17.06
C LEU A 116 -2.82 9.38 -16.90
N ILE A 117 -3.55 9.96 -15.94
CA ILE A 117 -4.86 9.42 -15.51
C ILE A 117 -6.05 10.23 -16.01
N GLY A 118 -5.82 11.46 -16.47
CA GLY A 118 -6.85 12.47 -16.72
C GLY A 118 -7.90 12.02 -17.73
N ASP A 119 -7.49 11.43 -18.84
CA ASP A 119 -8.42 10.99 -19.88
C ASP A 119 -9.37 9.90 -19.37
N LEU A 120 -8.87 8.94 -18.58
CA LEU A 120 -9.71 7.91 -17.98
C LEU A 120 -10.73 8.53 -17.03
N VAL A 121 -10.27 9.36 -16.08
CA VAL A 121 -11.15 9.99 -15.08
C VAL A 121 -12.25 10.83 -15.76
N GLN A 122 -11.88 11.63 -16.76
CA GLN A 122 -12.82 12.49 -17.48
C GLN A 122 -13.79 11.69 -18.34
N SER A 123 -13.33 10.61 -18.98
CA SER A 123 -14.19 9.74 -19.80
C SER A 123 -15.31 9.07 -19.02
N LEU A 124 -15.09 8.88 -17.70
CA LEU A 124 -16.04 8.28 -16.77
C LEU A 124 -16.98 9.31 -16.14
N GLU A 125 -16.77 10.61 -16.36
CA GLU A 125 -17.46 11.70 -15.63
C GLU A 125 -17.43 11.46 -14.09
N ALA A 126 -16.31 10.92 -13.60
CA ALA A 126 -16.19 10.44 -12.23
C ALA A 126 -15.78 11.53 -11.23
N THR A 127 -16.00 11.27 -9.94
CA THR A 127 -15.41 12.02 -8.82
C THR A 127 -14.18 11.28 -8.31
N ILE A 128 -13.09 11.99 -8.04
CA ILE A 128 -11.91 11.42 -7.37
C ILE A 128 -12.19 11.37 -5.87
N VAL A 129 -12.07 10.20 -5.26
CA VAL A 129 -12.41 10.02 -3.84
C VAL A 129 -11.23 9.59 -2.98
N GLU A 130 -11.13 10.14 -1.77
CA GLU A 130 -10.17 9.72 -0.74
C GLU A 130 -10.74 9.96 0.66
N CYS A 131 -10.12 9.39 1.69
CA CYS A 131 -10.43 9.68 3.09
C CYS A 131 -9.17 10.22 3.76
N ASN A 132 -9.34 11.08 4.77
CA ASN A 132 -8.24 11.65 5.53
C ASN A 132 -7.31 10.58 6.12
N THR A 133 -6.04 10.94 6.27
CA THR A 133 -5.03 10.09 6.91
C THR A 133 -5.23 10.07 8.43
N ALA A 134 -5.02 8.90 9.04
CA ALA A 134 -5.04 8.76 10.50
C ALA A 134 -3.73 9.24 11.18
N TYR A 135 -2.66 9.36 10.38
CA TYR A 135 -1.38 9.90 10.80
C TYR A 135 -1.27 11.38 10.40
N GLY A 136 -0.40 12.11 11.10
CA GLY A 136 -0.13 13.51 10.79
C GLY A 136 0.47 13.71 9.40
N GLY A 137 0.20 14.86 8.79
CA GLY A 137 0.55 15.15 7.41
C GLY A 137 -0.46 16.12 6.82
N SER A 138 -0.27 16.52 5.56
CA SER A 138 -1.15 17.51 4.94
C SER A 138 -2.54 16.94 4.63
N ARG A 139 -2.68 15.61 4.57
CA ARG A 139 -3.93 14.91 4.28
C ARG A 139 -4.70 14.43 5.51
N SER A 140 -4.27 14.85 6.70
CA SER A 140 -4.95 14.54 7.98
C SER A 140 -6.05 15.54 8.34
N ASN A 141 -6.12 16.65 7.62
CA ASN A 141 -7.11 17.70 7.80
C ASN A 141 -7.81 17.97 6.47
N THR A 142 -9.14 17.88 6.43
CA THR A 142 -9.94 18.00 5.20
C THR A 142 -9.59 19.21 4.34
N ALA A 143 -9.50 20.41 4.92
CA ALA A 143 -9.22 21.61 4.14
C ALA A 143 -7.82 21.57 3.50
N MET A 144 -6.83 21.06 4.25
CA MET A 144 -5.48 20.87 3.72
C MET A 144 -5.42 19.72 2.71
N HIS A 145 -6.22 18.68 2.88
CA HIS A 145 -6.31 17.56 1.95
C HIS A 145 -6.86 18.01 0.60
N TYR A 146 -7.91 18.83 0.59
CA TYR A 146 -8.39 19.48 -0.64
C TYR A 146 -7.31 20.36 -1.29
N GLN A 147 -6.55 21.13 -0.49
CA GLN A 147 -5.44 21.92 -1.03
C GLN A 147 -4.36 21.03 -1.66
N VAL A 148 -4.02 19.90 -1.04
CA VAL A 148 -3.07 18.93 -1.62
C VAL A 148 -3.61 18.38 -2.94
N ALA A 149 -4.89 18.05 -3.01
CA ALA A 149 -5.51 17.57 -4.24
C ALA A 149 -5.46 18.63 -5.36
N GLU A 150 -5.70 19.91 -5.03
CA GLU A 150 -5.56 21.03 -5.96
C GLU A 150 -4.11 21.24 -6.41
N ASP A 151 -3.16 21.27 -5.46
CA ASP A 151 -1.73 21.47 -5.73
C ASP A 151 -1.15 20.35 -6.62
N HIS A 152 -1.70 19.13 -6.51
CA HIS A 152 -1.34 17.98 -7.33
C HIS A 152 -2.12 17.91 -8.66
N GLY A 153 -3.03 18.85 -8.89
CA GLY A 153 -3.77 19.03 -10.15
C GLY A 153 -5.05 18.20 -10.28
N TYR A 154 -5.44 17.42 -9.27
CA TYR A 154 -6.60 16.52 -9.36
C TYR A 154 -7.92 17.28 -9.55
N THR A 155 -8.06 18.45 -8.92
CA THR A 155 -9.25 19.31 -9.07
C THR A 155 -9.38 19.93 -10.47
N ALA A 156 -8.34 19.85 -11.30
CA ALA A 156 -8.38 20.30 -12.69
C ALA A 156 -8.97 19.24 -13.64
N ILE A 157 -9.03 17.97 -13.22
CA ILE A 157 -9.51 16.87 -14.06
C ILE A 157 -10.86 16.28 -13.59
N ALA A 158 -11.21 16.45 -12.32
CA ALA A 158 -12.48 16.00 -11.75
C ALA A 158 -12.80 16.74 -10.43
N ASP A 159 -14.04 16.63 -9.99
CA ASP A 159 -14.38 16.93 -8.59
C ASP A 159 -13.61 15.97 -7.66
N VAL A 160 -13.26 16.46 -6.47
CA VAL A 160 -12.60 15.66 -5.43
C VAL A 160 -13.54 15.60 -4.23
N ASP A 161 -13.67 14.42 -3.62
CA ASP A 161 -14.45 14.20 -2.41
C ASP A 161 -13.56 13.54 -1.33
N ILE A 162 -13.43 14.23 -0.19
CA ILE A 162 -12.83 13.69 1.02
C ILE A 162 -13.95 13.03 1.84
N MET A 163 -14.18 11.75 1.57
CA MET A 163 -15.42 11.06 1.94
C MET A 163 -15.68 10.98 3.44
N ASP A 164 -14.66 11.18 4.28
CA ASP A 164 -14.80 11.18 5.75
C ASP A 164 -14.89 12.59 6.37
N GLU A 165 -15.11 13.64 5.56
CA GLU A 165 -15.21 15.01 6.07
C GLU A 165 -16.43 15.25 6.97
N GLU A 166 -17.53 14.53 6.74
CA GLU A 166 -18.74 14.57 7.56
C GLU A 166 -18.87 13.37 8.52
N GLY A 167 -17.82 12.56 8.64
CA GLY A 167 -17.75 11.43 9.57
C GLY A 167 -17.63 10.07 8.86
N SER A 168 -18.15 9.02 9.49
CA SER A 168 -18.04 7.66 8.99
C SER A 168 -19.38 6.92 8.99
N ILE A 169 -19.47 5.89 8.16
CA ILE A 169 -20.48 4.84 8.24
C ILE A 169 -19.81 3.49 8.47
N THR A 170 -20.59 2.51 8.91
CA THR A 170 -20.09 1.18 9.25
C THR A 170 -20.52 0.14 8.22
N LEU A 171 -19.55 -0.60 7.68
CA LEU A 171 -19.78 -1.80 6.89
C LEU A 171 -19.53 -3.05 7.77
N PRO A 172 -20.40 -4.07 7.73
CA PRO A 172 -20.17 -5.32 8.46
C PRO A 172 -19.00 -6.10 7.86
N VAL A 173 -18.18 -6.71 8.72
CA VAL A 173 -17.13 -7.64 8.30
C VAL A 173 -17.61 -9.06 8.56
N GLU A 174 -17.86 -9.81 7.48
CA GLU A 174 -18.32 -11.21 7.57
C GLU A 174 -17.16 -12.20 7.42
N GLY A 175 -16.96 -13.00 8.47
CA GLY A 175 -15.93 -14.04 8.51
C GLY A 175 -14.52 -13.51 8.73
N GLY A 176 -14.38 -12.33 9.35
CA GLY A 176 -13.09 -11.79 9.78
C GLY A 176 -12.55 -12.48 11.03
N ASP A 177 -11.23 -12.62 11.09
CA ASP A 177 -10.49 -13.13 12.25
C ASP A 177 -10.27 -12.02 13.29
N ASN A 178 -10.18 -10.75 12.85
CA ASN A 178 -9.87 -9.61 13.70
C ASN A 178 -11.00 -8.58 13.82
N LEU A 179 -11.58 -8.18 12.70
CA LEU A 179 -12.58 -7.13 12.61
C LEU A 179 -13.99 -7.71 12.55
N THR A 180 -14.92 -7.05 13.25
CA THR A 180 -16.37 -7.26 13.07
C THR A 180 -17.01 -6.17 12.22
N GLU A 181 -16.35 -5.00 12.13
CA GLU A 181 -16.87 -3.78 11.52
C GLU A 181 -15.72 -3.02 10.85
N ASN A 182 -16.01 -2.42 9.69
CA ASN A 182 -15.12 -1.50 8.98
C ASN A 182 -15.77 -0.11 8.93
N TYR A 183 -15.03 0.92 9.32
CA TYR A 183 -15.51 2.31 9.30
C TYR A 183 -15.00 2.99 8.03
N VAL A 184 -15.90 3.33 7.12
CA VAL A 184 -15.59 4.01 5.86
C VAL A 184 -16.08 5.46 5.90
N GLY A 185 -15.59 6.31 5.00
CA GLY A 185 -16.08 7.70 4.92
C GLY A 185 -17.59 7.76 4.74
N ALA A 186 -18.25 8.73 5.40
CA ALA A 186 -19.70 8.89 5.34
C ALA A 186 -20.24 9.07 3.92
N HIS A 187 -19.45 9.65 3.01
CA HIS A 187 -19.84 9.83 1.61
C HIS A 187 -19.67 8.56 0.75
N PHE A 188 -19.21 7.44 1.31
CA PHE A 188 -19.04 6.19 0.56
C PHE A 188 -20.33 5.75 -0.15
N GLU A 189 -21.49 5.93 0.50
CA GLU A 189 -22.81 5.58 -0.05
C GLU A 189 -23.31 6.52 -1.16
N ASN A 190 -22.57 7.60 -1.46
CA ASN A 190 -22.92 8.51 -2.57
C ASN A 190 -22.58 7.93 -3.95
N TYR A 191 -21.83 6.83 -4.02
CA TYR A 191 -21.29 6.28 -5.25
C TYR A 191 -21.82 4.88 -5.52
N ASP A 192 -22.20 4.65 -6.78
CA ASP A 192 -22.76 3.39 -7.25
C ASP A 192 -21.68 2.45 -7.80
N TYR A 193 -20.53 2.99 -8.24
CA TYR A 193 -19.45 2.23 -8.85
C TYR A 193 -18.07 2.78 -8.49
N PHE A 194 -17.12 1.90 -8.21
CA PHE A 194 -15.73 2.27 -7.91
C PHE A 194 -14.74 1.78 -8.97
N VAL A 195 -13.98 2.71 -9.54
CA VAL A 195 -12.76 2.44 -10.32
C VAL A 195 -11.58 2.65 -9.38
N VAL A 196 -10.96 1.56 -8.92
CA VAL A 196 -9.84 1.59 -7.98
C VAL A 196 -8.55 1.73 -8.78
N LEU A 197 -7.97 2.93 -8.78
CA LEU A 197 -6.73 3.24 -9.48
C LEU A 197 -5.60 3.34 -8.47
N SER A 198 -4.79 2.29 -8.38
CA SER A 198 -3.71 2.18 -7.41
C SER A 198 -2.36 2.43 -8.08
N HIS A 199 -1.50 3.17 -7.38
CA HIS A 199 -0.08 3.17 -7.68
C HIS A 199 0.56 2.00 -6.95
N PHE A 200 0.85 0.91 -7.65
CA PHE A 200 1.45 -0.27 -7.03
C PHE A 200 2.92 0.01 -6.70
N LYS A 201 3.30 -0.15 -5.43
CA LYS A 201 4.69 0.07 -4.95
C LYS A 201 4.91 -0.49 -3.54
N GLY A 202 6.11 -0.36 -3.01
CA GLY A 202 6.42 -0.78 -1.65
C GLY A 202 5.67 0.02 -0.57
N HIS A 203 5.53 -0.53 0.63
CA HIS A 203 4.91 0.14 1.77
C HIS A 203 5.63 -0.18 3.08
N ALA A 204 5.87 0.84 3.90
CA ALA A 204 6.68 0.73 5.12
C ALA A 204 6.14 -0.27 6.15
N MET A 205 4.82 -0.44 6.23
CA MET A 205 4.18 -1.37 7.17
C MET A 205 3.51 -2.56 6.50
N ALA A 206 3.06 -2.43 5.25
CA ALA A 206 2.25 -3.45 4.58
C ALA A 206 3.07 -4.31 3.61
N GLY A 207 4.36 -3.98 3.43
CA GLY A 207 5.20 -4.58 2.40
C GLY A 207 5.01 -3.92 1.03
N TYR A 208 3.77 -3.84 0.56
CA TYR A 208 3.39 -3.11 -0.65
C TYR A 208 2.03 -2.42 -0.50
N GLY A 209 1.69 -1.55 -1.44
CA GLY A 209 0.37 -0.99 -1.59
C GLY A 209 -0.13 -1.25 -3.00
N GLY A 210 -1.27 -1.93 -3.12
CA GLY A 210 -1.98 -2.19 -4.37
C GLY A 210 -3.49 -1.99 -4.19
N ALA A 211 -4.29 -2.71 -4.96
CA ALA A 211 -5.74 -2.68 -4.94
C ALA A 211 -6.30 -2.96 -3.54
N ILE A 212 -5.85 -4.00 -2.84
CA ILE A 212 -6.37 -4.38 -1.52
C ILE A 212 -6.15 -3.28 -0.48
N LYS A 213 -4.96 -2.66 -0.46
CA LYS A 213 -4.67 -1.53 0.43
C LYS A 213 -5.54 -0.31 0.09
N ASN A 214 -5.81 -0.09 -1.20
CA ASN A 214 -6.60 1.03 -1.65
C ASN A 214 -8.07 0.91 -1.21
N ILE A 215 -8.68 -0.27 -1.41
CA ILE A 215 -10.06 -0.51 -0.95
C ILE A 215 -10.20 -0.67 0.56
N SER A 216 -9.14 -1.04 1.27
CA SER A 216 -9.16 -1.10 2.73
C SER A 216 -8.83 0.27 3.34
N ILE A 217 -7.55 0.62 3.43
CA ILE A 217 -7.05 1.84 4.06
C ILE A 217 -7.51 3.09 3.32
N GLY A 218 -7.58 3.06 1.98
CA GLY A 218 -7.94 4.24 1.19
C GLY A 218 -9.40 4.68 1.40
N ILE A 219 -10.32 3.73 1.54
CA ILE A 219 -11.77 3.98 1.74
C ILE A 219 -12.13 4.13 3.22
N ALA A 220 -11.38 3.49 4.12
CA ALA A 220 -11.60 3.64 5.56
C ALA A 220 -11.52 5.11 5.99
N SER A 221 -12.37 5.55 6.91
CA SER A 221 -12.24 6.87 7.55
C SER A 221 -10.97 6.94 8.40
N SER A 222 -10.59 8.12 8.91
CA SER A 222 -9.45 8.24 9.83
C SER A 222 -9.53 7.29 11.05
N GLU A 223 -10.72 7.10 11.63
CA GLU A 223 -10.90 6.12 12.71
C GLU A 223 -10.87 4.67 12.21
N GLY A 224 -11.45 4.40 11.03
CA GLY A 224 -11.40 3.08 10.40
C GLY A 224 -9.98 2.64 10.10
N LYS A 225 -9.14 3.54 9.61
CA LYS A 225 -7.70 3.30 9.42
C LYS A 225 -7.05 2.89 10.74
N THR A 226 -7.35 3.56 11.85
CA THR A 226 -6.82 3.19 13.18
C THR A 226 -7.33 1.82 13.63
N ASN A 227 -8.60 1.51 13.38
CA ASN A 227 -9.18 0.21 13.69
C ASN A 227 -8.48 -0.92 12.93
N ILE A 228 -8.26 -0.75 11.63
CA ILE A 228 -7.55 -1.72 10.77
C ILE A 228 -6.09 -1.89 11.23
N HIS A 229 -5.38 -0.79 11.48
CA HIS A 229 -3.97 -0.84 11.93
C HIS A 229 -3.78 -1.52 13.28
N THR A 230 -4.80 -1.55 14.14
CA THR A 230 -4.71 -2.15 15.48
C THR A 230 -5.29 -3.56 15.54
N GLY A 231 -5.78 -4.10 14.42
CA GLY A 231 -6.49 -5.37 14.40
C GLY A 231 -7.73 -5.37 15.29
N GLY A 232 -8.47 -4.26 15.31
CA GLY A 232 -9.69 -4.11 16.13
C GLY A 232 -9.45 -3.89 17.63
N LYS A 233 -8.19 -3.88 18.09
CA LYS A 233 -7.86 -3.78 19.53
C LYS A 233 -7.85 -2.35 20.06
N GLY A 234 -7.85 -1.36 19.16
CA GLY A 234 -7.74 0.06 19.51
C GLY A 234 -6.36 0.45 20.04
N GLY A 235 -6.24 1.72 20.45
CA GLY A 235 -4.98 2.30 20.90
C GLY A 235 -4.24 3.05 19.78
N SER A 236 -2.91 2.97 19.78
CA SER A 236 -2.10 3.65 18.77
C SER A 236 -2.11 2.86 17.45
N MET A 237 -2.32 3.53 16.32
CA MET A 237 -2.21 2.90 14.99
C MET A 237 -0.82 2.32 14.69
N TRP A 238 0.20 2.68 15.50
CA TRP A 238 1.57 2.21 15.35
C TRP A 238 1.91 0.99 16.23
N SER A 239 0.95 0.49 17.01
CA SER A 239 1.17 -0.61 17.97
C SER A 239 0.41 -1.88 17.64
N GLY A 240 -0.18 -1.99 16.45
CA GLY A 240 -0.82 -3.23 16.02
C GLY A 240 0.17 -4.36 15.85
N GLU A 241 -0.28 -5.59 16.10
CA GLU A 241 0.47 -6.79 15.71
C GLU A 241 0.48 -6.90 14.18
N GLN A 242 1.64 -7.21 13.61
CA GLN A 242 1.87 -7.14 12.16
C GLN A 242 0.85 -7.99 11.38
N ASP A 243 0.70 -9.27 11.72
CA ASP A 243 -0.20 -10.16 10.99
C ASP A 243 -1.67 -9.75 11.17
N ALA A 244 -2.07 -9.36 12.39
CA ALA A 244 -3.43 -8.87 12.65
C ALA A 244 -3.77 -7.62 11.81
N PHE A 245 -2.79 -6.73 11.57
CA PHE A 245 -2.96 -5.59 10.67
C PHE A 245 -3.15 -6.04 9.21
N LEU A 246 -2.32 -6.96 8.71
CA LEU A 246 -2.42 -7.48 7.34
C LEU A 246 -3.74 -8.22 7.13
N GLU A 247 -4.15 -9.04 8.09
CA GLU A 247 -5.43 -9.75 8.06
C GLU A 247 -6.61 -8.77 8.07
N SER A 248 -6.54 -7.75 8.92
CA SER A 248 -7.57 -6.70 9.00
C SER A 248 -7.69 -5.87 7.73
N MET A 249 -6.60 -5.67 6.98
CA MET A 249 -6.69 -5.03 5.66
C MET A 249 -7.48 -5.88 4.68
N ALA A 250 -7.23 -7.20 4.63
CA ALA A 250 -7.99 -8.10 3.78
C ALA A 250 -9.49 -8.10 4.16
N GLU A 251 -9.79 -8.17 5.46
CA GLU A 251 -11.15 -8.14 6.01
C GLU A 251 -11.89 -6.84 5.68
N ALA A 252 -11.24 -5.69 5.88
CA ALA A 252 -11.80 -4.39 5.53
C ALA A 252 -12.04 -4.25 4.02
N GLY A 253 -11.07 -4.70 3.20
CA GLY A 253 -11.24 -4.73 1.74
C GLY A 253 -12.46 -5.55 1.32
N LYS A 254 -12.62 -6.75 1.90
CA LYS A 254 -13.79 -7.61 1.64
C LYS A 254 -15.12 -6.96 2.01
N SER A 255 -15.19 -6.24 3.14
CA SER A 255 -16.43 -5.53 3.49
C SER A 255 -16.83 -4.48 2.45
N VAL A 256 -15.86 -3.80 1.82
CA VAL A 256 -16.11 -2.85 0.73
C VAL A 256 -16.60 -3.56 -0.52
N VAL A 257 -15.90 -4.61 -0.97
CA VAL A 257 -16.30 -5.38 -2.17
C VAL A 257 -17.71 -5.95 -2.02
N ASN A 258 -18.02 -6.51 -0.84
CA ASN A 258 -19.34 -7.03 -0.53
C ASN A 258 -20.42 -5.94 -0.59
N SER A 259 -20.11 -4.74 -0.09
CA SER A 259 -21.06 -3.62 -0.08
C SER A 259 -21.38 -3.12 -1.49
N LEU A 260 -20.41 -3.20 -2.42
CA LEU A 260 -20.56 -2.74 -3.80
C LEU A 260 -21.18 -3.80 -4.74
N ASP A 261 -21.35 -5.04 -4.28
CA ASP A 261 -22.01 -6.13 -5.02
C ASP A 261 -21.53 -6.29 -6.49
N GLY A 262 -20.21 -6.25 -6.68
CA GLY A 262 -19.58 -6.37 -8.00
C GLY A 262 -19.46 -5.07 -8.81
N ASN A 263 -19.93 -3.93 -8.29
CA ASN A 263 -19.77 -2.60 -8.93
C ASN A 263 -18.41 -1.98 -8.62
N ILE A 264 -17.34 -2.73 -8.90
CA ILE A 264 -15.97 -2.31 -8.63
C ILE A 264 -15.00 -2.98 -9.61
N LEU A 265 -13.98 -2.23 -10.06
CA LEU A 265 -12.85 -2.77 -10.83
C LEU A 265 -11.52 -2.19 -10.32
N TYR A 266 -10.43 -2.85 -10.68
CA TYR A 266 -9.10 -2.55 -10.16
C TYR A 266 -8.11 -2.35 -11.29
N ILE A 267 -7.35 -1.25 -11.21
CA ILE A 267 -6.25 -0.92 -12.10
C ILE A 267 -5.04 -0.58 -11.24
N ASN A 268 -3.95 -1.33 -11.40
CA ASN A 268 -2.68 -1.09 -10.75
C ASN A 268 -1.69 -0.53 -11.77
N VAL A 269 -1.13 0.64 -11.50
CA VAL A 269 -0.04 1.24 -12.29
C VAL A 269 1.28 0.96 -11.58
N MET A 270 2.21 0.30 -12.28
CA MET A 270 3.52 -0.10 -11.78
C MET A 270 4.63 0.77 -12.41
N ASN A 271 4.60 2.08 -12.16
CA ASN A 271 5.66 3.01 -12.56
C ASN A 271 6.35 3.62 -11.34
N ARG A 272 7.50 4.27 -11.51
CA ARG A 272 8.30 4.89 -10.44
C ARG A 272 8.32 4.05 -9.15
N LEU A 273 8.66 2.77 -9.30
CA LEU A 273 8.53 1.75 -8.26
C LEU A 273 9.55 1.97 -7.13
N SER A 274 9.14 2.72 -6.11
CA SER A 274 9.89 2.89 -4.86
C SER A 274 9.52 1.83 -3.83
N VAL A 275 10.43 1.57 -2.89
CA VAL A 275 10.14 0.77 -1.69
C VAL A 275 9.16 1.47 -0.74
N ASP A 276 8.97 2.78 -0.88
CA ASP A 276 8.05 3.59 -0.06
C ASP A 276 6.82 4.02 -0.86
N CYS A 277 5.69 4.11 -0.16
CA CYS A 277 4.39 4.38 -0.76
C CYS A 277 4.13 5.89 -0.88
N ASP A 278 3.14 6.31 -1.67
CA ASP A 278 2.78 7.72 -1.82
C ASP A 278 2.19 8.36 -0.55
N CYS A 279 1.94 7.54 0.47
CA CYS A 279 1.67 8.03 1.82
C CYS A 279 2.90 8.61 2.54
N ASP A 280 4.09 8.39 2.02
CA ASP A 280 5.32 8.99 2.51
C ASP A 280 5.64 10.25 1.70
N GLY A 281 5.80 11.38 2.38
CA GLY A 281 6.20 12.65 1.76
C GLY A 281 7.69 12.73 1.42
N ASN A 282 8.51 11.75 1.85
CA ASN A 282 9.93 11.67 1.53
C ASN A 282 10.33 10.24 1.13
N PRO A 283 9.72 9.67 0.06
CA PRO A 283 9.99 8.29 -0.33
C PRO A 283 11.44 8.12 -0.79
N ALA A 284 11.99 6.90 -0.64
CA ALA A 284 13.20 6.54 -1.36
C ALA A 284 13.02 6.72 -2.87
N GLU A 285 14.09 7.11 -3.58
CA GLU A 285 14.04 7.16 -5.04
C GLU A 285 13.79 5.74 -5.61
N PRO A 286 12.99 5.61 -6.68
CA PRO A 286 12.81 4.34 -7.36
C PRO A 286 14.15 3.75 -7.82
N ASP A 287 14.39 2.49 -7.48
CA ASP A 287 15.58 1.72 -7.89
C ASP A 287 15.25 0.52 -8.77
N MET A 288 13.98 0.41 -9.18
CA MET A 288 13.42 -0.61 -10.06
C MET A 288 12.78 0.03 -11.30
N HIS A 289 12.93 -0.59 -12.47
CA HIS A 289 12.30 -0.13 -13.70
C HIS A 289 10.77 -0.25 -13.65
N ASP A 290 10.10 0.65 -14.37
CA ASP A 290 8.67 0.59 -14.59
C ASP A 290 8.29 -0.72 -15.30
N ILE A 291 7.16 -1.33 -14.91
CA ILE A 291 6.70 -2.61 -15.46
C ILE A 291 5.53 -2.44 -16.43
N GLY A 292 4.47 -1.74 -16.02
CA GLY A 292 3.29 -1.52 -16.85
C GLY A 292 2.04 -1.18 -16.05
N ILE A 293 0.88 -1.43 -16.66
CA ILE A 293 -0.44 -1.23 -16.05
C ILE A 293 -1.16 -2.58 -16.09
N LEU A 294 -1.76 -2.98 -14.96
CA LEU A 294 -2.54 -4.21 -14.83
C LEU A 294 -3.97 -3.88 -14.45
N ALA A 295 -4.93 -4.67 -14.94
CA ALA A 295 -6.34 -4.48 -14.59
C ALA A 295 -7.08 -5.81 -14.41
N SER A 296 -8.01 -5.85 -13.46
CA SER A 296 -8.88 -7.00 -13.20
C SER A 296 -10.17 -6.60 -12.47
N PHE A 297 -11.14 -7.51 -12.45
CA PHE A 297 -12.28 -7.47 -11.53
C PHE A 297 -12.00 -8.20 -10.21
N ASP A 298 -10.84 -8.87 -10.07
CA ASP A 298 -10.42 -9.54 -8.85
C ASP A 298 -9.23 -8.79 -8.22
N PRO A 299 -9.37 -8.21 -7.00
CA PRO A 299 -8.33 -7.42 -6.37
C PRO A 299 -7.14 -8.25 -5.90
N VAL A 300 -7.36 -9.53 -5.58
CA VAL A 300 -6.29 -10.45 -5.14
C VAL A 300 -5.48 -10.88 -6.35
N ALA A 301 -6.13 -11.17 -7.47
CA ALA A 301 -5.47 -11.55 -8.71
C ALA A 301 -4.57 -10.45 -9.25
N VAL A 302 -5.06 -9.20 -9.30
CA VAL A 302 -4.26 -8.07 -9.82
C VAL A 302 -3.08 -7.73 -8.90
N ASP A 303 -3.25 -7.78 -7.58
CA ASP A 303 -2.15 -7.56 -6.64
C ASP A 303 -1.14 -8.71 -6.68
N GLN A 304 -1.59 -9.97 -6.77
CA GLN A 304 -0.72 -11.12 -6.92
C GLN A 304 0.09 -11.05 -8.23
N ALA A 305 -0.53 -10.68 -9.34
CA ALA A 305 0.17 -10.50 -10.62
C ALA A 305 1.25 -9.41 -10.53
N CYS A 306 0.95 -8.29 -9.87
CA CYS A 306 1.94 -7.23 -9.62
C CYS A 306 3.12 -7.74 -8.78
N VAL A 307 2.85 -8.49 -7.71
CA VAL A 307 3.89 -9.10 -6.87
C VAL A 307 4.74 -10.07 -7.69
N ASP A 308 4.14 -10.94 -8.48
CA ASP A 308 4.88 -11.93 -9.29
C ASP A 308 5.80 -11.24 -10.31
N LEU A 309 5.35 -10.15 -10.93
CA LEU A 309 6.17 -9.34 -11.83
C LEU A 309 7.35 -8.68 -11.11
N VAL A 310 7.17 -8.22 -9.87
CA VAL A 310 8.27 -7.71 -9.03
C VAL A 310 9.28 -8.82 -8.74
N TYR A 311 8.81 -10.01 -8.38
CA TYR A 311 9.68 -11.16 -8.08
C TYR A 311 10.44 -11.68 -9.31
N ALA A 312 9.88 -11.50 -10.51
CA ALA A 312 10.49 -11.88 -11.77
C ALA A 312 11.50 -10.85 -12.31
N ALA A 313 11.46 -9.60 -11.85
CA ALA A 313 12.31 -8.53 -12.33
C ALA A 313 13.77 -8.66 -11.82
N GLU A 314 14.75 -8.43 -12.71
CA GLU A 314 16.18 -8.54 -12.38
C GLU A 314 16.62 -7.53 -11.31
N ASP A 315 15.95 -6.39 -11.23
CA ASP A 315 16.20 -5.27 -10.32
C ASP A 315 15.15 -5.14 -9.19
N GLY A 316 14.28 -6.13 -9.02
CA GLY A 316 13.21 -6.11 -8.01
C GLY A 316 13.66 -6.28 -6.55
N GLN A 317 14.94 -6.56 -6.29
CA GLN A 317 15.42 -7.04 -4.99
C GLN A 317 15.10 -6.13 -3.80
N SER A 318 15.19 -4.81 -3.96
CA SER A 318 14.87 -3.85 -2.88
C SER A 318 13.40 -3.91 -2.50
N LEU A 319 12.51 -4.01 -3.48
CA LEU A 319 11.06 -4.11 -3.25
C LEU A 319 10.68 -5.50 -2.72
N ILE A 320 11.29 -6.57 -3.21
CA ILE A 320 11.15 -7.93 -2.64
C ILE A 320 11.50 -7.92 -1.16
N ASN A 321 12.66 -7.36 -0.79
CA ASN A 321 13.08 -7.25 0.62
C ASN A 321 12.06 -6.45 1.46
N ARG A 322 11.47 -5.38 0.91
CA ARG A 322 10.44 -4.60 1.59
C ARG A 322 9.18 -5.45 1.82
N ILE A 323 8.73 -6.19 0.82
CA ILE A 323 7.57 -7.08 0.91
C ILE A 323 7.81 -8.15 1.98
N GLU A 324 8.93 -8.86 1.91
CA GLU A 324 9.24 -9.99 2.80
C GLU A 324 9.49 -9.54 4.24
N SER A 325 10.23 -8.45 4.47
CA SER A 325 10.51 -7.94 5.82
C SER A 325 9.27 -7.46 6.57
N ARG A 326 8.15 -7.27 5.86
CA ARG A 326 6.84 -6.87 6.42
C ARG A 326 5.79 -7.97 6.30
N ASN A 327 6.16 -9.19 5.91
CA ASN A 327 5.23 -10.28 5.68
C ASN A 327 4.11 -9.92 4.67
N GLY A 328 4.38 -9.05 3.69
CA GLY A 328 3.35 -8.44 2.85
C GLY A 328 2.49 -9.43 2.07
N LEU A 329 3.05 -10.58 1.69
CA LEU A 329 2.32 -11.67 1.02
C LEU A 329 1.15 -12.21 1.84
N HIS A 330 1.21 -12.10 3.17
CA HIS A 330 0.19 -12.59 4.07
C HIS A 330 -1.17 -11.91 3.86
N THR A 331 -1.18 -10.66 3.38
CA THR A 331 -2.44 -9.98 2.99
C THR A 331 -3.16 -10.73 1.86
N LEU A 332 -2.41 -11.24 0.87
CA LEU A 332 -2.98 -12.01 -0.26
C LEU A 332 -3.48 -13.39 0.20
N GLU A 333 -2.71 -14.04 1.07
CA GLU A 333 -3.07 -15.34 1.65
C GLU A 333 -4.36 -15.25 2.46
N GLN A 334 -4.46 -14.24 3.34
CA GLN A 334 -5.67 -14.03 4.11
C GLN A 334 -6.83 -13.64 3.20
N ALA A 335 -6.62 -12.73 2.24
CA ALA A 335 -7.66 -12.30 1.30
C ALA A 335 -8.28 -13.48 0.54
N GLU A 336 -7.46 -14.39 0.02
CA GLU A 336 -7.95 -15.62 -0.62
C GLU A 336 -8.68 -16.53 0.37
N LYS A 337 -8.10 -16.75 1.56
CA LYS A 337 -8.72 -17.59 2.61
C LYS A 337 -10.12 -17.10 3.00
N ILE A 338 -10.33 -15.79 3.10
CA ILE A 338 -11.64 -15.21 3.44
C ILE A 338 -12.56 -15.02 2.23
N GLY A 339 -12.10 -15.35 1.02
CA GLY A 339 -12.89 -15.27 -0.21
C GLY A 339 -13.05 -13.85 -0.77
N LEU A 340 -12.07 -12.96 -0.59
CA LEU A 340 -12.01 -11.66 -1.26
C LEU A 340 -11.70 -11.80 -2.76
N GLY A 341 -10.92 -12.81 -3.14
CA GLY A 341 -10.50 -13.05 -4.52
C GLY A 341 -9.57 -14.25 -4.62
N SER A 342 -8.92 -14.42 -5.75
CA SER A 342 -8.03 -15.55 -6.06
C SER A 342 -6.58 -15.12 -6.25
N ARG A 343 -5.63 -15.86 -5.68
CA ARG A 343 -4.20 -15.70 -5.99
C ARG A 343 -3.81 -16.38 -7.29
N THR A 344 -4.63 -17.30 -7.79
CA THR A 344 -4.44 -17.85 -9.13
C THR A 344 -5.07 -16.90 -10.15
N TYR A 345 -4.39 -16.63 -11.26
CA TYR A 345 -4.86 -15.73 -12.31
C TYR A 345 -4.35 -16.17 -13.70
N GLN A 346 -4.97 -15.62 -14.75
CA GLN A 346 -4.49 -15.70 -16.13
C GLN A 346 -3.99 -14.32 -16.55
N LEU A 347 -2.69 -14.19 -16.84
CA LEU A 347 -2.13 -12.94 -17.35
C LEU A 347 -2.42 -12.82 -18.86
N VAL A 348 -3.09 -11.73 -19.26
CA VAL A 348 -3.49 -11.46 -20.64
C VAL A 348 -2.81 -10.17 -21.11
N SER A 349 -1.80 -10.30 -21.97
CA SER A 349 -1.19 -9.13 -22.62
C SER A 349 -2.17 -8.51 -23.62
N ILE A 350 -2.28 -7.19 -23.62
CA ILE A 350 -3.00 -6.42 -24.64
C ILE A 350 -2.07 -5.69 -25.62
N ASP A 351 -0.75 -5.82 -25.42
CA ASP A 351 0.26 -5.31 -26.34
C ASP A 351 0.34 -6.25 -27.56
N GLU A 352 -0.03 -5.75 -28.74
CA GLU A 352 0.12 -6.43 -30.04
C GLU A 352 1.29 -5.89 -30.88
#